data_AF-A0A535JQV0-F1
#
_entry.id   AF-A0A535JQV0-F1
#
_cell.length_a   1.000
_cell.length_b   1.000
_cell.length_c   1.000
_cell.angle_alpha   90.00
_cell.angle_beta   90.00
_cell.angle_gamma   90.00
#
_symmetry.space_group_name_H-M   'P 1'
#
loop_
_entity.id
_entity.type
_entity.pdbx_description
1 polymer ?
#
loop_
_entity_poly.entity_id
_entity_poly.type
_entity_poly.pdbx_seq_one_letter_code
_entity_poly.pdbx_strand_id
1 'polypeptide(L)' 'MVMDQGDDARCAHCGLQLHQCGSCRGVAGPFDRFCGFCGHEMVRGESRPIWWRLWLLAALVPLAAGLIYGIVQAGLHPAK' A
#
# COMPACT_ATOMS: atom_id res chain seq x y z
N MET A 1 -24.36 0.50 -1.69
CA MET A 1 -23.86 1.29 -2.83
C MET A 1 -22.53 1.88 -2.39
N VAL A 2 -21.44 1.44 -3.03
CA VAL A 2 -20.04 1.66 -2.65
C VAL A 2 -19.67 3.13 -2.86
N MET A 3 -19.18 3.79 -1.81
CA MET A 3 -18.54 5.11 -1.91
C MET A 3 -17.13 4.92 -2.49
N ASP A 4 -17.02 5.06 -3.80
CA ASP A 4 -15.75 5.14 -4.53
C ASP A 4 -15.32 6.61 -4.58
N GLN A 5 -14.79 7.13 -3.46
CA GLN A 5 -14.17 8.45 -3.36
C GLN A 5 -12.64 8.32 -3.59
N GLY A 6 -12.26 7.72 -4.72
CA GLY A 6 -10.92 7.88 -5.26
C GLY A 6 -10.91 9.15 -6.12
N ASP A 7 -10.31 10.22 -5.61
CA ASP A 7 -10.11 11.51 -6.28
C ASP A 7 -9.28 11.40 -7.58
N ASP A 8 -9.84 10.77 -8.62
CA ASP A 8 -9.31 10.83 -9.98
C ASP A 8 -9.76 12.14 -10.62
N ALA A 9 -9.17 13.24 -10.15
CA ALA A 9 -9.30 14.52 -10.81
C ALA A 9 -8.72 14.39 -12.22
N ARG A 10 -9.57 14.46 -13.24
CA ARG A 10 -9.13 14.49 -14.64
C ARG A 10 -8.93 15.93 -15.08
N CYS A 11 -7.88 16.18 -15.85
CA CYS A 11 -7.70 17.49 -16.45
C CYS A 11 -8.88 17.80 -17.38
N ALA A 12 -9.58 18.92 -17.18
CA ALA A 12 -10.74 19.30 -18.01
C ALA A 12 -10.38 19.51 -19.48
N HIS A 13 -9.11 19.81 -19.79
CA HIS A 13 -8.68 20.13 -21.15
C HIS A 13 -8.17 18.91 -21.94
N CYS A 14 -7.43 18.00 -21.29
CA CYS A 14 -6.81 16.85 -21.96
C CYS A 14 -7.27 15.49 -21.43
N GLY A 15 -8.11 15.46 -20.39
CA GLY A 15 -8.68 14.23 -19.82
C GLY A 15 -7.69 13.34 -19.08
N LEU A 16 -6.41 13.73 -18.97
CA LEU A 16 -5.38 12.99 -18.26
C LEU A 16 -5.72 12.88 -16.77
N GLN A 17 -5.46 11.71 -16.20
CA GLN A 17 -5.58 11.44 -14.76
C GLN A 17 -4.55 12.27 -14.01
N LEU A 18 -4.99 13.11 -13.09
CA LEU A 18 -4.12 13.91 -12.22
C LEU A 18 -4.03 13.19 -10.88
N HIS A 19 -2.84 13.22 -10.28
CA HIS A 19 -2.65 12.70 -8.94
C HIS A 19 -2.67 13.84 -7.93
N GLN A 20 -3.25 13.60 -6.75
CA GLN A 20 -3.07 14.50 -5.62
C GLN A 20 -1.79 14.12 -4.87
N CYS A 21 -0.98 15.12 -4.55
CA CYS A 21 0.17 14.93 -3.68
C CYS A 21 -0.29 14.59 -2.26
N GLY A 22 0.19 13.47 -1.72
CA GLY A 22 -0.13 13.05 -0.35
C GLY A 22 0.38 13.99 0.76
N SER A 23 1.30 14.91 0.44
CA SER A 23 1.89 15.86 1.40
C SER A 23 1.17 17.21 1.40
N CYS A 24 1.10 17.91 0.26
CA CYS A 24 0.51 19.24 0.16
C CYS A 24 -0.92 19.27 -0.38
N ARG A 25 -1.48 18.11 -0.75
CA ARG A 25 -2.77 17.98 -1.47
C ARG A 25 -2.85 18.79 -2.77
N GLY A 26 -1.71 19.23 -3.30
CA GLY A 26 -1.61 19.88 -4.60
C GLY A 26 -1.85 18.89 -5.74
N VAL A 27 -2.34 19.40 -6.86
CA VAL A 27 -2.55 18.62 -8.09
C VAL A 27 -1.20 18.46 -8.80
N ALA A 28 -0.84 17.24 -9.16
CA ALA A 28 0.38 16.96 -9.91
C ALA A 28 0.08 16.19 -11.20
N GLY A 29 0.98 16.33 -12.18
CA GLY A 29 0.86 15.65 -13.45
C GLY A 29 1.03 14.13 -13.31
N PRO A 30 0.48 13.33 -14.24
CA PRO A 30 0.52 11.87 -14.18
C PRO A 30 1.93 11.25 -14.26
N PHE A 31 2.90 12.00 -14.78
CA PHE A 31 4.27 11.54 -14.99
C PHE A 31 5.28 12.24 -14.08
N ASP A 32 4.81 13.11 -13.19
CA ASP A 32 5.69 13.82 -12.27
C ASP A 32 6.16 12.86 -11.16
N ARG A 33 7.48 12.68 -11.07
CA ARG A 33 8.09 11.94 -9.94
C ARG A 33 8.04 12.76 -8.64
N PHE A 34 8.01 14.08 -8.75
CA PHE A 34 7.97 15.02 -7.64
C PHE A 34 6.80 15.96 -7.79
N CYS A 35 6.13 16.32 -6.70
CA CYS A 35 5.09 17.33 -6.74
C CYS A 35 5.70 18.69 -7.08
N GLY A 36 5.22 19.34 -8.14
CA GLY A 36 5.69 20.67 -8.56
C GLY A 36 5.45 21.80 -7.54
N PHE A 37 4.57 21.59 -6.55
CA PHE A 37 4.28 22.59 -5.51
C PHE A 37 5.20 22.48 -4.29
N CYS A 38 5.45 21.27 -3.80
CA CYS A 38 6.17 21.05 -2.53
C CYS A 38 7.48 20.27 -2.67
N GLY A 39 7.82 19.79 -3.88
CA GLY A 39 9.00 18.97 -4.14
C GLY A 39 8.96 17.57 -3.52
N HIS A 40 7.82 17.15 -2.94
CA HIS A 40 7.69 15.83 -2.32
C HIS A 40 7.67 14.73 -3.39
N GLU A 41 8.40 13.63 -3.15
CA GLU A 41 8.40 12.50 -4.07
C GLU A 41 7.03 11.82 -4.08
N MET A 42 6.46 11.70 -5.28
CA MET A 42 5.22 11.00 -5.51
C MET A 42 5.58 9.56 -5.85
N VAL A 43 5.89 8.80 -4.80
CA VAL A 43 6.01 7.35 -4.92
C VAL A 43 4.65 6.85 -5.39
N ARG A 44 4.62 6.15 -6.54
CA ARG A 44 3.46 5.41 -7.06
C ARG A 44 3.02 4.35 -6.05
N GLY A 45 2.45 4.80 -4.95
CA GLY A 45 1.76 3.97 -3.99
C GLY A 45 0.32 3.95 -4.45
N GLU A 46 0.01 3.07 -5.40
CA GLU A 46 -1.37 2.63 -5.59
C GLU A 46 -1.92 2.34 -4.20
N SER A 47 -2.95 3.09 -3.81
CA SER A 47 -3.52 3.05 -2.47
C SER A 47 -4.17 1.68 -2.29
N ARG A 48 -3.38 0.69 -1.87
CA ARG A 48 -3.87 -0.67 -1.76
C ARG A 48 -5.00 -0.69 -0.74
N PRO A 49 -6.16 -1.28 -1.10
CA PRO A 49 -7.32 -1.27 -0.24
C PRO A 49 -7.00 -1.92 1.10
N ILE A 50 -7.59 -1.42 2.19
CA ILE A 50 -7.37 -1.93 3.57
C ILE A 50 -7.62 -3.44 3.65
N TRP A 51 -8.54 -3.99 2.85
CA TRP A 51 -8.78 -5.42 2.72
C TRP A 51 -7.55 -6.23 2.29
N TRP A 52 -6.70 -5.68 1.42
CA TRP A 52 -5.44 -6.33 1.03
C TRP A 52 -4.54 -6.53 2.23
N ARG A 53 -4.45 -5.52 3.11
CA ARG A 53 -3.64 -5.61 4.34
C ARG A 53 -4.18 -6.70 5.27
N LEU A 54 -5.50 -6.85 5.38
CA LEU A 54 -6.12 -7.90 6.20
C LEU A 54 -5.81 -9.30 5.68
N TRP A 55 -5.83 -9.51 4.36
CA TRP A 55 -5.43 -10.78 3.76
C TRP A 55 -3.95 -11.10 4.00
N LEU A 56 -3.09 -10.09 3.94
CA LEU A 56 -1.65 -10.25 4.24
C LEU A 56 -1.44 -10.66 5.70
N LEU A 57 -2.16 -10.03 6.63
CA LEU A 57 -2.15 -10.42 8.04
C LEU A 57 -2.65 -11.86 8.23
N ALA A 58 -3.75 -12.24 7.58
CA ALA A 58 -4.28 -13.60 7.65
C ALA A 58 -3.28 -14.64 7.14
N ALA A 59 -2.55 -14.35 6.06
CA ALA A 59 -1.49 -15.22 5.53
C ALA A 59 -0.28 -15.31 6.46
N LEU A 60 -0.01 -14.27 7.27
CA LEU A 60 1.10 -14.24 8.22
C LEU A 60 0.86 -15.17 9.42
N VAL A 61 -0.40 -15.36 9.83
CA VAL A 61 -0.78 -16.18 10.99
C VAL A 61 -0.27 -17.63 10.90
N PRO A 62 -0.57 -18.42 9.85
CA PRO A 62 -0.12 -19.80 9.76
C PRO A 62 1.40 -19.91 9.66
N LEU A 63 2.06 -18.94 9.03
CA LEU A 63 3.51 -18.90 8.92
C LEU A 63 4.16 -18.71 10.30
N ALA A 64 3.68 -17.74 11.08
CA ALA A 64 4.11 -17.52 12.45
C ALA A 64 3.82 -18.73 13.36
N ALA A 65 2.64 -19.33 13.23
CA ALA A 65 2.26 -20.50 14.01
C ALA A 65 3.17 -21.70 13.74
N GLY A 66 3.48 -22.00 12.46
CA GLY A 66 4.40 -23.07 12.09
C GLY A 66 5.81 -22.83 12.59
N LEU A 67 6.28 -21.57 12.56
CA LEU A 67 7.61 -21.20 13.02
C LEU A 67 7.73 -21.35 14.54
N ILE A 68 6.72 -20.91 15.31
CA ILE A 68 6.65 -21.11 16.76
C ILE A 68 6.61 -22.61 17.10
N TYR A 69 5.76 -23.37 16.42
CA TYR A 69 5.64 -24.81 16.63
C TYR A 69 6.97 -25.53 16.37
N GLY A 70 7.66 -25.19 15.27
CA GLY A 70 8.97 -25.76 14.94
C GLY A 70 10.03 -25.48 16.00
N ILE A 71 10.09 -24.25 16.52
CA ILE A 71 11.04 -23.88 17.59
C ILE A 71 10.75 -24.67 18.88
N VAL A 72 9.48 -24.76 19.28
CA VAL A 72 9.08 -25.51 20.48
C VAL A 72 9.43 -26.99 20.31
N GLN A 73 9.10 -27.59 19.17
CA GLN A 73 9.38 -28.99 18.88
C GLN A 73 10.89 -29.29 18.88
N ALA A 74 11.70 -28.41 18.30
CA ALA A 74 13.16 -28.55 18.28
C ALA A 74 13.78 -28.43 19.68
N GLY A 75 13.20 -27.59 20.56
CA GLY A 75 13.61 -27.49 21.95
C GLY A 75 13.23 -28.72 22.79
N LEU A 76 12.07 -29.33 22.52
CA LEU A 76 11.58 -30.51 23.24
C LEU A 76 12.23 -31.82 22.77
N HIS A 77 12.61 -31.89 21.50
CA HIS A 77 13.30 -33.05 20.92
C HIS A 77 14.64 -32.62 20.33
N PRO A 78 15.68 -32.41 21.17
CA PRO A 78 17.01 -32.14 20.67
C PRO A 78 17.46 -33.33 19.81
N ALA A 79 17.84 -33.04 18.56
CA ALA A 79 18.47 -34.03 17.70
C ALA A 79 19.75 -34.52 18.39
N LYS A 80 19.80 -35.82 18.67
CA LYS A 80 20.94 -36.48 19.28
C LYS A 80 22.01 -36.79 18.24
#